data_AF-A0A1J5D9V9-F1
#
_entry.id   AF-A0A1J5D9V9-F1
#
_cell.length_a   1.000
_cell.length_b   1.000
_cell.length_c   1.000
_cell.angle_alpha   90.00
_cell.angle_beta   90.00
_cell.angle_gamma   90.00
#
_symmetry.space_group_name_H-M   'P 1'
#
loop_
_entity.id
_entity.type
_entity.pdbx_description
1 polymer ?
#
loop_
_entity_poly.entity_id
_entity_poly.type
_entity_poly.pdbx_seq_one_letter_code
_entity_poly.pdbx_strand_id
1 'polypeptide(L)'
;MERKGYLIKGIMVTFLVLFLVGLPLQNSWGKEKEIKLNLATFTPPTGTIGEAIKWYADEVGKHTDQRVKIKVFWAQSLAKQMELPHACRTGTADMVAMVPAYHPELFQSFAASSETLLLWGG
;
A
#
# COMPACT_ATOMS: atom_id res chain seq x y z
N MET A 1 -31.90 36.75 42.64
CA MET A 1 -32.07 35.54 41.79
C MET A 1 -31.22 35.61 40.52
N GLU A 2 -31.00 36.80 39.94
CA GLU A 2 -30.16 37.07 38.76
C GLU A 2 -28.74 36.46 38.77
N ARG A 3 -27.99 36.57 39.88
CA ARG A 3 -26.58 36.15 39.97
C ARG A 3 -26.34 34.65 39.77
N LYS A 4 -27.27 33.79 40.18
CA LYS A 4 -27.17 32.32 40.01
C LYS A 4 -27.39 31.91 38.55
N GLY A 5 -28.18 32.65 37.78
CA GLY A 5 -28.42 32.39 36.36
C GLY A 5 -27.19 32.62 35.47
N TYR A 6 -26.40 33.66 35.76
CA TYR A 6 -25.13 33.91 35.06
C TYR A 6 -24.06 32.87 35.38
N LEU A 7 -24.02 32.37 36.61
CA LEU A 7 -23.14 31.25 37.02
C LEU A 7 -23.48 29.94 36.28
N ILE A 8 -24.77 29.60 36.17
CA ILE A 8 -25.23 28.40 35.44
C ILE A 8 -24.94 28.53 33.94
N LYS A 9 -25.19 29.70 33.34
CA LYS A 9 -24.86 29.97 31.94
C LYS A 9 -23.35 29.88 31.68
N GLY A 10 -22.53 30.39 32.61
CA GLY A 10 -21.07 30.29 32.52
C GLY A 10 -20.59 28.84 32.54
N ILE A 11 -21.09 28.02 33.48
CA ILE A 11 -20.76 26.60 33.57
C ILE A 11 -21.19 25.85 32.30
N MET A 12 -22.38 26.15 31.78
CA MET A 12 -22.88 25.53 30.55
C MET A 12 -22.03 25.88 29.32
N VAL A 13 -21.60 27.14 29.20
CA VAL A 13 -20.69 27.58 28.12
C VAL A 13 -19.33 26.89 28.24
N THR A 14 -18.77 26.79 29.46
CA THR A 14 -17.50 26.08 29.67
C THR A 14 -17.60 24.59 29.32
N PHE A 15 -18.69 23.92 29.67
CA PHE A 15 -18.94 22.53 29.27
C PHE A 15 -19.07 22.37 27.74
N LEU A 16 -19.73 23.33 27.09
CA LEU A 16 -19.90 23.32 25.64
C LEU A 16 -18.57 23.53 24.90
N VAL A 17 -17.71 24.40 25.42
CA VAL A 17 -16.35 24.62 24.90
C VAL A 17 -15.48 23.36 25.11
N LEU A 18 -15.54 22.73 26.29
CA LEU A 18 -14.82 21.48 26.55
C LEU A 18 -15.30 20.34 25.66
N PHE A 19 -16.60 20.26 25.37
CA PHE A 19 -17.16 19.27 24.45
C PHE A 19 -16.70 19.51 23.01
N LEU A 20 -16.71 20.76 22.53
CA LEU A 20 -16.26 21.12 21.19
C LEU A 20 -14.74 20.93 20.98
N VAL A 21 -13.93 21.10 22.03
CA VAL A 21 -12.48 20.83 21.99
C VAL A 21 -12.16 19.34 22.17
N GLY A 22 -13.02 18.57 22.86
CA GLY A 22 -12.87 17.13 23.05
C GLY A 22 -13.15 16.29 21.78
N LEU A 23 -14.08 16.72 20.93
CA LEU A 23 -14.43 16.04 19.67
C LEU A 23 -13.25 15.85 18.69
N PRO A 24 -12.40 16.86 18.39
CA PRO A 24 -11.27 16.66 17.49
C PRO A 24 -10.15 15.79 18.08
N LEU A 25 -10.10 15.60 19.41
CA LEU A 25 -9.10 14.74 20.05
C LEU A 25 -9.41 13.24 19.88
N GLN A 26 -10.68 12.88 19.66
CA GLN A 26 -11.09 11.49 19.44
C GLN A 26 -10.54 10.91 18.12
N ASN A 27 -10.32 11.76 17.10
CA ASN A 27 -9.83 11.32 15.78
C ASN A 27 -8.32 11.10 15.72
N SER A 28 -7.57 11.43 16.79
CA SER A 28 -6.10 11.37 16.80
C SER A 28 -5.54 10.18 17.58
N TRP A 29 -6.34 9.50 18.40
CA TRP A 29 -5.87 8.45 19.31
C TRP A 29 -5.69 7.06 18.70
N GLY A 30 -5.73 6.93 17.37
CA GLY A 30 -5.56 5.61 16.74
C GLY A 30 -5.26 5.62 15.25
N LYS A 31 -4.77 6.71 14.65
CA LYS A 31 -4.31 6.66 13.26
C LYS A 31 -3.03 5.85 13.18
N GLU A 32 -3.19 4.55 12.97
CA GLU A 32 -2.10 3.62 12.75
C GLU A 32 -1.24 4.10 11.57
N LYS A 33 0.08 3.99 11.71
CA LYS A 33 1.04 4.58 10.76
C LYS A 33 0.83 4.01 9.37
N GLU A 34 0.56 4.87 8.39
CA GLU A 34 0.44 4.47 6.99
C GLU A 34 1.78 3.87 6.51
N ILE A 35 1.72 2.62 6.02
CA ILE A 35 2.82 1.87 5.42
C ILE A 35 2.70 2.03 3.90
N LYS A 36 3.70 2.67 3.29
CA LYS A 36 3.81 2.80 1.84
C LYS A 36 4.78 1.75 1.32
N LEU A 37 4.32 0.89 0.41
CA LEU A 37 5.14 -0.08 -0.29
C LEU A 37 5.29 0.34 -1.75
N ASN A 38 6.53 0.38 -2.24
CA ASN A 38 6.83 0.69 -3.62
C ASN A 38 6.92 -0.60 -4.44
N LEU A 39 6.04 -0.75 -5.43
CA LEU A 39 6.04 -1.89 -6.36
C LEU A 39 6.60 -1.45 -7.71
N ALA A 40 7.70 -2.05 -8.17
CA ALA A 40 8.21 -1.82 -9.52
C ALA A 40 7.69 -2.90 -10.50
N THR A 41 7.28 -2.48 -11.69
CA THR A 41 6.88 -3.40 -12.76
C THR A 41 7.34 -2.91 -14.12
N PHE A 42 7.58 -3.86 -15.03
CA PHE A 42 7.85 -3.59 -16.43
C PHE A 42 6.59 -3.34 -17.27
N THR A 43 5.43 -3.73 -16.76
CA THR A 43 4.18 -3.65 -17.51
C THR A 43 3.57 -2.25 -17.47
N PRO A 44 2.79 -1.84 -18.49
CA PRO A 44 1.96 -0.65 -18.40
C PRO A 44 0.80 -0.84 -17.38
N PRO A 45 0.11 0.24 -16.99
CA PRO A 45 -1.06 0.17 -16.10
C PRO A 45 -2.31 -0.40 -16.77
N THR A 46 -2.24 -0.78 -18.05
CA THR A 46 -3.35 -1.29 -18.86
C THR A 46 -3.15 -2.77 -19.21
N GLY A 47 -4.23 -3.43 -19.63
CA GLY A 47 -4.22 -4.85 -19.95
C GLY A 47 -4.26 -5.74 -18.70
N THR A 48 -4.37 -7.05 -18.91
CA THR A 48 -4.69 -8.03 -17.86
C THR A 48 -3.71 -7.99 -16.68
N ILE A 49 -2.40 -7.89 -16.93
CA ILE A 49 -1.40 -7.85 -15.85
C ILE A 49 -1.48 -6.52 -15.09
N GLY A 50 -1.63 -5.40 -15.81
CA GLY A 50 -1.77 -4.08 -15.18
C GLY A 50 -3.02 -3.98 -14.31
N GLU A 51 -4.14 -4.53 -14.78
CA GLU A 51 -5.40 -4.63 -14.02
C GLU A 51 -5.28 -5.56 -12.81
N ALA A 52 -4.60 -6.70 -12.95
CA ALA A 52 -4.34 -7.61 -11.84
C ALA A 52 -3.48 -6.95 -10.74
N ILE A 53 -2.46 -6.18 -11.10
CA ILE A 53 -1.62 -5.46 -10.14
C ILE A 53 -2.42 -4.36 -9.43
N LYS A 54 -3.30 -3.64 -10.15
CA LYS A 54 -4.20 -2.65 -9.54
C LYS A 54 -5.18 -3.30 -8.58
N TRP A 55 -5.83 -4.38 -9.00
CA TRP A 55 -6.71 -5.17 -8.15
C TRP A 55 -5.99 -5.66 -6.89
N TYR A 56 -4.76 -6.17 -7.03
CA TYR A 56 -3.95 -6.59 -5.89
C TYR A 56 -3.65 -5.43 -4.92
N ALA A 57 -3.25 -4.26 -5.44
CA ALA A 57 -3.02 -3.08 -4.62
C ALA A 57 -4.29 -2.62 -3.87
N ASP A 58 -5.44 -2.67 -4.54
CA ASP A 58 -6.74 -2.31 -3.94
C ASP A 58 -7.15 -3.30 -2.86
N GLU A 59 -7.00 -4.61 -3.09
CA GLU A 59 -7.30 -5.64 -2.10
C GLU A 59 -6.40 -5.50 -0.87
N VAL A 60 -5.09 -5.31 -1.04
CA VAL A 60 -4.18 -5.08 0.10
C VAL A 60 -4.63 -3.84 0.89
N GLY A 61 -5.04 -2.77 0.22
CA GLY A 61 -5.62 -1.61 0.88
C GLY A 61 -6.89 -1.94 1.66
N LYS A 62 -7.83 -2.68 1.09
CA LYS A 62 -9.10 -3.06 1.74
C LYS A 62 -8.88 -3.95 2.96
N HIS A 63 -8.05 -4.99 2.83
CA HIS A 63 -7.79 -5.97 3.90
C HIS A 63 -6.92 -5.41 5.04
N THR A 64 -6.36 -4.22 4.86
CA THR A 64 -5.52 -3.55 5.88
C THR A 64 -6.15 -2.28 6.42
N ASP A 65 -7.44 -2.03 6.18
CA ASP A 65 -8.12 -0.78 6.56
C ASP A 65 -7.38 0.47 6.07
N GLN A 66 -6.85 0.39 4.84
CA GLN A 66 -6.05 1.42 4.18
C GLN A 66 -4.71 1.73 4.87
N ARG A 67 -4.27 0.94 5.84
CA ARG A 67 -2.97 1.11 6.51
C ARG A 67 -1.81 0.79 5.59
N VAL A 68 -1.95 -0.20 4.70
CA VAL A 68 -0.94 -0.53 3.69
C VAL A 68 -1.39 0.00 2.34
N LYS A 69 -0.55 0.82 1.71
CA LYS A 69 -0.80 1.39 0.38
C LYS A 69 0.35 1.04 -0.55
N ILE A 70 0.03 0.38 -1.66
CA ILE A 70 1.00 0.03 -2.69
C ILE A 70 1.05 1.14 -3.73
N LYS A 71 2.21 1.77 -3.88
CA LYS A 71 2.51 2.71 -4.96
C LYS A 71 3.18 1.94 -6.10
N VAL A 72 2.50 1.85 -7.24
CA VAL A 72 3.03 1.13 -8.40
C VAL A 72 3.81 2.07 -9.33
N PHE A 73 5.03 1.69 -9.65
CA PHE A 73 5.92 2.29 -10.63
C PHE A 73 5.86 1.49 -11.92
N TRP A 74 5.03 1.97 -12.86
CA TRP A 74 4.72 1.30 -14.12
C TRP A 74 5.83 1.43 -15.15
N ALA A 75 5.77 0.58 -16.18
CA ALA A 75 6.54 0.70 -17.41
C ALA A 75 8.04 0.92 -17.19
N GLN A 76 8.63 0.16 -16.24
CA GLN A 76 10.07 0.22 -15.91
C GLN A 76 10.56 1.60 -15.46
N SER A 77 9.69 2.42 -14.87
CA SER A 77 10.03 3.77 -14.40
C SER A 77 10.96 3.77 -13.17
N LEU A 78 10.92 2.72 -12.35
CA LEU A 78 11.79 2.59 -11.17
C LEU A 78 13.01 1.69 -11.40
N ALA A 79 12.85 0.58 -12.11
CA ALA A 79 13.92 -0.35 -12.45
C ALA A 79 13.60 -1.08 -13.76
N LYS A 80 14.63 -1.50 -14.50
CA LYS A 80 14.45 -2.30 -15.72
C LYS A 80 14.10 -3.74 -15.39
N GLN A 81 13.52 -4.46 -16.34
CA GLN A 81 13.03 -5.83 -16.13
C GLN A 81 14.07 -6.77 -15.50
N MET A 82 15.30 -6.74 -16.01
CA MET A 82 16.41 -7.58 -15.51
C MET A 82 16.97 -7.11 -14.17
N GLU A 83 16.64 -5.90 -13.73
CA GLU A 83 17.12 -5.30 -12.49
C GLU A 83 16.12 -5.44 -11.36
N LEU A 84 14.85 -5.80 -11.65
CA LEU A 84 13.79 -5.92 -10.66
C LEU A 84 14.17 -6.80 -9.45
N PRO A 85 14.78 -8.00 -9.61
CA PRO A 85 15.16 -8.80 -8.44
C PRO A 85 16.20 -8.10 -7.58
N HIS A 86 17.16 -7.41 -8.22
CA HIS A 86 18.18 -6.65 -7.53
C HIS A 86 17.57 -5.45 -6.79
N ALA A 87 16.69 -4.69 -7.45
CA ALA A 87 15.98 -3.56 -6.87
C ALA A 87 15.16 -3.96 -5.64
N CYS A 88 14.53 -5.13 -5.66
CA CYS A 88 13.84 -5.69 -4.50
C CYS A 88 14.83 -6.06 -3.38
N ARG A 89 15.95 -6.68 -3.73
CA ARG A 89 16.97 -7.14 -2.76
C ARG A 89 17.67 -5.99 -2.04
N THR A 90 17.93 -4.88 -2.73
CA THR A 90 18.60 -3.71 -2.17
C THR A 90 17.66 -2.73 -1.47
N GLY A 91 16.34 -2.96 -1.54
CA GLY A 91 15.33 -2.07 -0.98
C GLY A 91 15.05 -0.81 -1.82
N THR A 92 15.50 -0.77 -3.08
CA THR A 92 15.10 0.28 -4.03
C THR A 92 13.59 0.22 -4.31
N ALA A 93 13.05 -1.00 -4.37
CA ALA A 93 11.62 -1.27 -4.36
C ALA A 93 11.32 -2.27 -3.23
N ASP A 94 10.18 -2.11 -2.57
CA ASP A 94 9.74 -3.06 -1.54
C ASP A 94 9.17 -4.34 -2.17
N MET A 95 8.65 -4.22 -3.40
CA MET A 95 8.03 -5.29 -4.16
C MET A 95 8.33 -5.15 -5.66
N VAL A 96 8.31 -6.27 -6.38
CA VAL A 96 8.45 -6.27 -7.84
C VAL A 96 7.50 -7.26 -8.51
N ALA A 97 6.95 -6.87 -9.67
CA ALA A 97 6.29 -7.80 -10.58
C ALA A 97 7.27 -8.15 -11.70
N MET A 98 7.76 -9.39 -11.70
CA MET A 98 8.83 -9.85 -12.57
C MET A 98 8.49 -11.19 -13.24
N VAL A 99 9.28 -11.58 -14.24
CA VAL A 99 9.20 -12.89 -14.87
C VAL A 99 10.37 -13.75 -14.35
N PRO A 100 10.12 -14.78 -13.52
CA PRO A 100 11.19 -15.58 -12.92
C PRO A 100 12.11 -16.27 -13.92
N ALA A 101 11.59 -16.64 -15.10
CA ALA A 101 12.34 -17.32 -16.15
C ALA A 101 13.52 -16.48 -16.71
N TYR A 102 13.53 -15.17 -16.50
CA TYR A 102 14.66 -14.31 -16.91
C TYR A 102 15.84 -14.34 -15.93
N HIS A 103 15.64 -14.93 -14.75
CA HIS A 103 16.66 -15.06 -13.71
C HIS A 103 16.78 -16.52 -13.24
N PRO A 104 17.14 -17.47 -14.12
CA PRO A 104 17.27 -18.88 -13.76
C PRO A 104 18.31 -19.12 -12.65
N GLU A 105 19.32 -18.24 -12.54
CA GLU A 105 20.33 -18.24 -11.49
C GLU A 105 19.75 -17.94 -10.10
N LEU A 106 18.62 -17.24 -10.03
CA LEU A 106 17.92 -16.90 -8.79
C LEU A 106 16.73 -17.83 -8.52
N PHE A 107 16.09 -18.34 -9.57
CA PHE A 107 14.84 -19.10 -9.50
C PHE A 107 14.91 -20.43 -10.24
N GLN A 108 15.87 -21.28 -9.85
CA GLN A 108 16.18 -22.55 -10.50
C GLN A 108 14.98 -23.50 -10.62
N SER A 109 14.12 -23.57 -9.60
CA SER A 109 12.91 -24.39 -9.62
C SER A 109 11.90 -23.91 -10.68
N PHE A 110 11.78 -22.59 -10.86
CA PHE A 110 10.93 -22.00 -11.90
C PHE A 110 11.50 -22.27 -13.29
N ALA A 111 12.82 -22.10 -13.45
CA ALA A 111 13.51 -22.38 -14.72
C ALA A 111 13.29 -23.84 -15.17
N ALA A 112 13.49 -24.81 -14.26
CA ALA A 112 13.26 -26.22 -14.53
C ALA A 112 11.81 -26.50 -15.01
N SER A 113 10.82 -25.84 -14.39
CA SER A 113 9.41 -26.00 -14.81
C SER A 113 9.11 -25.38 -16.17
N SER A 114 9.72 -24.23 -16.51
CA SER A 114 9.53 -23.62 -17.83
C SER A 114 10.17 -24.43 -18.95
N GLU A 115 11.30 -25.11 -18.69
CA GLU A 115 11.92 -26.02 -19.64
C GLU A 115 11.04 -27.25 -19.91
N THR A 116 10.37 -27.80 -18.88
CA THR A 116 9.43 -28.91 -19.11
C THR A 116 8.25 -28.54 -20.01
N LEU A 117 7.79 -27.27 -19.99
CA LEU A 117 6.75 -26.81 -20.92
C LEU A 117 7.28 -26.76 -22.38
N LEU A 118 8.54 -26.37 -22.58
CA LEU A 118 9.17 -26.35 -23.91
C LEU A 118 9.45 -27.76 -24.45
N LEU A 119 9.83 -28.70 -23.58
CA LEU A 119 10.17 -30.07 -23.96
C LEU A 119 8.94 -30.93 -24.32
N TRP A 120 7.74 -30.53 -23.87
CA TRP A 120 6.50 -31.28 -24.11
C TRP A 120 5.52 -30.61 -25.10
N GLY A 121 6.00 -29.61 -25.85
CA GLY A 121 5.31 -29.07 -27.03
C GLY A 121 4.35 -27.93 -26.73
N GLY A 122 4.79 -26.70 -27.00
CA GLY A 122 3.92 -25.58 -27.35
C GLY A 122 3.57 -25.56 -28.83
#